data_AF-A0A9P4X3S2-F1
#
_entry.id   AF-A0A9P4X3S2-F1
#
_cell.length_a   1.000
_cell.length_b   1.000
_cell.length_c   1.000
_cell.angle_alpha   90.00
_cell.angle_beta   90.00
_cell.angle_gamma   90.00
#
_symmetry.space_group_name_H-M   'P 1'
#
loop_
_entity.id
_entity.type
_entity.pdbx_description
1 polymer ?
#
loop_
_entity_poly.entity_id
_entity_poly.type
_entity_poly.pdbx_seq_one_letter_code
_entity_poly.pdbx_strand_id
1 'polypeptide(L)'
;MHRSSILTRGNGLKRLVNAPWSRRSYVTEADVESARRYCLKQLQTSDYDAHLIRRFMPPPVQDTYAALRALNLELVRLPEMVSNPTIGVMRMKFWHESIDKTFAGQPPREPICILLHQALQQLAQRAGGSSTTKSIKFWVSRLIRTRERHMDNRPFATLAALEDYAEHTYSTMLYATLASMPLRSMHVDHLASHIGKACGIVAVLRGVPVLAAPAQPVQTPSGLETPSRNQALLLPLDILAEEGVVEEHVFRQGPNAPGLQDAVFRVATRANDHLITAREMLKRLKAGQDPGHDFEHQGEGEHQYQYDEESSDTTVRDVRRGFGVLLEAVPAAQWLLNLEKANFDPFATVAKMLYELIAIVRPGSLTEVKEIAQTVGSLVLKNGGVIRGLSNWGVFSLPKPISIHQMKHTHGHYFVMRYDSSPRVHHDVRSTLRLEPRMIRAAHVKLGDGKLETVSRFGPPKWRTQGSEA
;
A
#
# COMPACT_ATOMS: atom_id res chain seq x y z
N MET A 1 -9.25 63.39 41.83
CA MET A 1 -8.93 64.11 40.58
C MET A 1 -9.28 63.21 39.40
N HIS A 2 -10.09 63.76 38.50
CA HIS A 2 -10.85 63.07 37.45
C HIS A 2 -10.02 62.20 36.50
N ARG A 3 -10.47 60.95 36.28
CA ARG A 3 -10.24 60.20 35.04
C ARG A 3 -11.49 60.34 34.17
N SER A 4 -11.33 60.86 32.96
CA SER A 4 -12.40 60.98 31.98
C SER A 4 -12.54 59.70 31.15
N SER A 5 -13.77 59.20 31.09
CA SER A 5 -14.23 58.11 30.24
C SER A 5 -14.31 58.54 28.78
N ILE A 6 -13.89 57.67 27.86
CA ILE A 6 -14.50 57.60 26.52
C ILE A 6 -14.90 56.14 26.29
N LEU A 7 -16.21 55.97 26.23
CA LEU A 7 -16.93 54.79 25.79
C LEU A 7 -16.80 54.67 24.26
N THR A 8 -16.24 53.58 23.76
CA THR A 8 -16.56 53.10 22.41
C THR A 8 -16.93 51.63 22.47
N ARG A 9 -18.21 51.42 22.15
CA ARG A 9 -18.99 50.19 22.23
C ARG A 9 -18.33 49.02 21.52
N GLY A 10 -18.35 47.87 22.18
CA GLY A 10 -18.27 46.57 21.52
C GLY A 10 -19.44 46.39 20.56
N ASN A 11 -19.13 45.95 19.34
CA ASN A 11 -19.97 45.16 18.45
C ASN A 11 -19.19 44.85 17.17
N GLY A 12 -18.45 43.73 17.18
CA GLY A 12 -17.74 43.22 16.00
C GLY A 12 -17.81 41.70 15.80
N LEU A 13 -18.47 40.96 16.70
CA LEU A 13 -18.65 39.50 16.62
C LEU A 13 -20.12 39.08 16.47
N LYS A 14 -20.98 39.99 16.01
CA LYS A 14 -22.41 39.72 15.75
C LYS A 14 -22.82 40.23 14.37
N ARG A 15 -22.20 39.70 13.31
CA ARG A 15 -22.74 39.72 11.94
C ARG A 15 -21.97 38.76 11.02
N LEU A 16 -21.98 37.48 11.38
CA LEU A 16 -22.24 36.46 10.37
C LEU A 16 -23.60 35.89 10.73
N VAL A 17 -24.60 36.50 10.11
CA VAL A 17 -25.98 36.07 10.13
C VAL A 17 -26.02 34.57 9.85
N ASN A 18 -26.75 33.83 10.68
CA ASN A 18 -27.17 32.46 10.45
C ASN A 18 -27.80 32.35 9.05
N ALA A 19 -26.99 32.11 8.04
CA ALA A 19 -27.44 31.35 6.91
C ALA A 19 -27.68 29.94 7.47
N PRO A 20 -28.87 29.33 7.28
CA PRO A 20 -28.94 27.89 7.45
C PRO A 20 -27.92 27.34 6.46
N TRP A 21 -26.80 26.80 6.96
CA TRP A 21 -26.03 25.86 6.17
C TRP A 21 -26.98 24.69 5.96
N SER A 22 -27.77 24.78 4.89
CA SER A 22 -28.21 23.62 4.15
C SER A 22 -26.91 22.94 3.71
N ARG A 23 -26.34 22.14 4.62
CA ARG A 23 -25.28 21.21 4.27
C ARG A 23 -25.91 20.37 3.18
N ARG A 24 -25.45 20.52 1.93
CA ARG A 24 -25.90 19.66 0.82
C ARG A 24 -25.72 18.22 1.29
N SER A 25 -26.84 17.62 1.67
CA SER A 25 -26.98 16.22 2.07
C SER A 25 -27.06 15.31 0.85
N TYR A 26 -27.21 15.90 -0.34
CA TYR A 26 -27.24 15.19 -1.60
C TYR A 26 -25.82 14.97 -2.13
N VAL A 27 -25.46 13.71 -2.28
CA VAL A 27 -24.31 13.26 -3.08
C VAL A 27 -24.65 13.47 -4.56
N THR A 28 -23.84 14.22 -5.29
CA THR A 28 -24.04 14.45 -6.73
C THR A 28 -23.24 13.43 -7.56
N GLU A 29 -23.59 13.26 -8.84
CA GLU A 29 -22.79 12.42 -9.75
C GLU A 29 -21.34 12.89 -9.88
N ALA A 30 -21.12 14.22 -9.81
CA ALA A 30 -19.78 14.80 -9.80
C ALA A 30 -18.98 14.41 -8.54
N ASP A 31 -19.63 14.36 -7.38
CA ASP A 31 -19.01 13.89 -6.13
C ASP A 31 -18.62 12.41 -6.25
N VAL A 32 -19.50 11.57 -6.83
CA VAL A 32 -19.25 10.14 -7.07
C VAL A 32 -18.07 9.96 -8.03
N GLU A 33 -18.01 10.68 -9.15
CA GLU A 33 -16.91 10.57 -10.10
C GLU A 33 -15.58 11.06 -9.50
N SER A 34 -15.61 12.12 -8.70
CA SER A 34 -14.43 12.56 -7.93
C SER A 34 -13.98 11.49 -6.93
N ALA A 35 -14.91 10.90 -6.19
CA ALA A 35 -14.64 9.83 -5.24
C ALA A 35 -14.07 8.57 -5.91
N ARG A 36 -14.64 8.18 -7.07
CA ARG A 36 -14.13 7.08 -7.90
C ARG A 36 -12.70 7.34 -8.33
N ARG A 37 -12.40 8.53 -8.88
CA ARG A 37 -11.04 8.92 -9.28
C ARG A 37 -10.06 8.87 -8.10
N TYR A 38 -10.48 9.30 -6.91
CA TYR A 38 -9.66 9.19 -5.69
C TYR A 38 -9.31 7.73 -5.38
N CYS A 39 -10.31 6.85 -5.24
CA CYS A 39 -10.08 5.44 -4.90
C CYS A 39 -9.22 4.74 -5.96
N LEU A 40 -9.49 4.96 -7.25
CA LEU A 40 -8.70 4.39 -8.34
C LEU A 40 -7.26 4.89 -8.34
N LYS A 41 -7.04 6.17 -8.01
CA LYS A 41 -5.69 6.73 -7.89
C LYS A 41 -4.93 6.08 -6.74
N GLN A 42 -5.57 5.89 -5.58
CA GLN A 42 -4.97 5.20 -4.44
C GLN A 42 -4.53 3.79 -4.82
N LEU A 43 -5.37 3.01 -5.50
CA LEU A 43 -5.00 1.67 -5.94
C LEU A 43 -3.85 1.73 -6.95
N GLN A 44 -3.93 2.59 -7.96
CA GLN A 44 -2.88 2.70 -8.97
C GLN A 44 -1.50 3.01 -8.37
N THR A 45 -1.43 3.83 -7.32
CA THR A 45 -0.15 4.22 -6.71
C THR A 45 0.31 3.33 -5.57
N SER A 46 -0.60 2.62 -4.92
CA SER A 46 -0.35 1.96 -3.63
C SER A 46 -0.69 0.48 -3.58
N ASP A 47 -1.50 0.00 -4.52
CA ASP A 47 -2.02 -1.37 -4.60
C ASP A 47 -2.30 -1.70 -6.07
N TYR A 48 -1.23 -1.75 -6.86
CA TYR A 48 -1.33 -1.88 -8.31
C TYR A 48 -1.94 -3.23 -8.72
N ASP A 49 -1.73 -4.27 -7.92
CA ASP A 49 -2.37 -5.58 -8.11
C ASP A 49 -3.89 -5.45 -8.05
N ALA A 50 -4.42 -4.76 -7.02
CA ALA A 50 -5.85 -4.49 -6.93
C ALA A 50 -6.36 -3.59 -8.07
N HIS A 51 -5.55 -2.62 -8.54
CA HIS A 51 -5.89 -1.81 -9.70
C HIS A 51 -6.11 -2.67 -10.97
N LEU A 52 -5.30 -3.72 -11.15
CA LEU A 52 -5.47 -4.66 -12.26
C LEU A 52 -6.65 -5.61 -12.04
N ILE A 53 -6.74 -6.23 -10.85
CA ILE A 53 -7.78 -7.20 -10.49
C ILE A 53 -9.18 -6.59 -10.60
N ARG A 54 -9.35 -5.31 -10.22
CA ARG A 54 -10.62 -4.58 -10.34
C ARG A 54 -11.26 -4.75 -11.73
N ARG A 55 -10.46 -4.77 -12.80
CA ARG A 55 -10.96 -4.84 -14.19
C ARG A 55 -11.66 -6.16 -14.51
N PHE A 56 -11.39 -7.20 -13.73
CA PHE A 56 -12.01 -8.51 -13.84
C PHE A 56 -13.26 -8.65 -12.95
N MET A 57 -13.52 -7.68 -12.08
CA MET A 57 -14.79 -7.62 -11.35
C MET A 57 -15.93 -7.24 -12.29
N PRO A 58 -17.14 -7.82 -12.12
CA PRO A 58 -18.32 -7.36 -12.83
C PRO A 58 -18.49 -5.84 -12.66
N PRO A 59 -18.85 -5.10 -13.72
CA PRO A 59 -18.94 -3.64 -13.66
C PRO A 59 -19.71 -3.09 -12.45
N PRO A 60 -20.84 -3.70 -12.03
CA PRO A 60 -21.60 -3.22 -10.87
C PRO A 60 -20.96 -3.45 -9.49
N VAL A 61 -19.81 -4.14 -9.43
CA VAL A 61 -19.08 -4.52 -8.20
C VAL A 61 -17.75 -3.77 -8.10
N GLN A 62 -17.26 -3.22 -9.22
CA GLN A 62 -15.97 -2.56 -9.32
C GLN A 62 -15.78 -1.39 -8.34
N ASP A 63 -16.84 -0.63 -8.06
CA ASP A 63 -16.80 0.50 -7.13
C ASP A 63 -16.80 0.05 -5.67
N THR A 64 -17.57 -1.01 -5.33
CA THR A 64 -17.48 -1.66 -4.01
C THR A 64 -16.06 -2.15 -3.76
N TYR A 65 -15.50 -2.92 -4.70
CA TYR A 65 -14.14 -3.43 -4.61
C TYR A 65 -13.11 -2.29 -4.44
N ALA A 66 -13.21 -1.24 -5.27
CA ALA A 66 -12.30 -0.10 -5.17
C ALA A 66 -12.39 0.64 -3.83
N ALA A 67 -13.60 0.86 -3.31
CA ALA A 67 -13.81 1.50 -2.01
C ALA A 67 -13.25 0.64 -0.85
N LEU A 68 -13.50 -0.67 -0.86
CA LEU A 68 -12.99 -1.60 0.15
C LEU A 68 -11.46 -1.69 0.16
N ARG A 69 -10.83 -1.77 -1.02
CA ARG A 69 -9.36 -1.76 -1.13
C ARG A 69 -8.76 -0.43 -0.68
N ALA A 70 -9.38 0.70 -1.03
CA ALA A 70 -8.95 2.01 -0.58
C ALA A 70 -9.10 2.17 0.95
N LEU A 71 -10.20 1.69 1.53
CA LEU A 71 -10.38 1.63 2.98
C LEU A 71 -9.28 0.80 3.65
N ASN A 72 -8.97 -0.38 3.11
CA ASN A 72 -7.90 -1.22 3.64
C ASN A 72 -6.53 -0.50 3.61
N LEU A 73 -6.23 0.23 2.54
CA LEU A 73 -5.01 1.04 2.45
C LEU A 73 -4.94 2.14 3.52
N GLU A 74 -6.04 2.84 3.77
CA GLU A 74 -6.11 3.83 4.84
C GLU A 74 -5.85 3.18 6.21
N LEU A 75 -6.60 2.11 6.52
CA LEU A 75 -6.51 1.43 7.83
C LEU A 75 -5.13 0.81 8.09
N VAL A 76 -4.52 0.16 7.09
CA VAL A 76 -3.18 -0.46 7.21
C VAL A 76 -2.10 0.57 7.52
N ARG A 77 -2.24 1.81 7.02
CA ARG A 77 -1.24 2.86 7.21
C ARG A 77 -1.37 3.59 8.54
N LEU A 78 -2.51 3.48 9.22
CA LEU A 78 -2.77 4.26 10.42
C LEU A 78 -1.73 4.07 11.54
N PRO A 79 -1.28 2.84 11.89
CA PRO A 79 -0.25 2.64 12.90
C PRO A 79 1.04 3.41 12.58
N GLU A 80 1.35 3.55 11.30
CA GLU A 80 2.58 4.15 10.80
C GLU A 80 2.51 5.67 10.69
N MET A 81 1.32 6.23 10.49
CA MET A 81 1.11 7.67 10.33
C MET A 81 0.84 8.40 11.64
N VAL A 82 0.61 7.67 12.73
CA VAL A 82 0.12 8.26 13.98
C VAL A 82 1.09 8.00 15.13
N SER A 83 1.88 9.02 15.46
CA SER A 83 2.82 8.94 16.60
C SER A 83 2.15 9.15 17.97
N ASN A 84 0.94 9.72 18.02
CA ASN A 84 0.20 9.93 19.26
C ASN A 84 -0.98 8.94 19.36
N PRO A 85 -0.98 8.00 20.34
CA PRO A 85 -2.02 6.99 20.48
C PRO A 85 -3.45 7.55 20.52
N THR A 86 -3.65 8.72 21.15
CA THR A 86 -4.96 9.38 21.21
C THR A 86 -5.46 9.79 19.82
N ILE A 87 -4.57 10.29 18.95
CA ILE A 87 -4.91 10.60 17.55
C ILE A 87 -5.29 9.31 16.81
N GLY A 88 -4.65 8.19 17.14
CA GLY A 88 -4.92 6.89 16.53
C GLY A 88 -6.33 6.42 16.85
N VAL A 89 -6.70 6.48 18.13
CA VAL A 89 -8.05 6.20 18.62
C VAL A 89 -9.08 7.11 17.95
N MET A 90 -8.81 8.42 17.85
CA MET A 90 -9.71 9.37 17.17
C MET A 90 -9.92 9.02 15.69
N ARG A 91 -8.87 8.61 14.97
CA ARG A 91 -8.97 8.19 13.56
C ARG A 91 -9.74 6.88 13.38
N MET A 92 -9.56 5.90 14.27
CA MET A 92 -10.35 4.66 14.23
C MET A 92 -11.82 4.92 14.54
N LYS A 93 -12.10 5.77 15.55
CA LYS A 93 -13.46 6.23 15.84
C LYS A 93 -14.10 6.94 14.64
N PHE A 94 -13.35 7.82 13.98
CA PHE A 94 -13.81 8.47 12.75
C PHE A 94 -14.21 7.44 11.68
N TRP A 95 -13.40 6.40 11.44
CA TRP A 95 -13.71 5.37 10.45
C TRP A 95 -14.94 4.53 10.82
N HIS A 96 -15.07 4.13 12.08
CA HIS A 96 -16.27 3.45 12.58
C HIS A 96 -17.54 4.28 12.32
N GLU A 97 -17.56 5.52 12.80
CA GLU A 97 -18.71 6.40 12.63
C GLU A 97 -19.01 6.72 11.16
N SER A 98 -17.97 6.90 10.34
CA SER A 98 -18.11 7.22 8.92
C SER A 98 -18.73 6.07 8.14
N ILE A 99 -18.29 4.83 8.41
CA ILE A 99 -18.88 3.63 7.83
C ILE A 99 -20.31 3.44 8.33
N ASP A 100 -20.58 3.58 9.63
CA ASP A 100 -21.93 3.47 10.17
C ASP A 100 -22.90 4.46 9.51
N LYS A 101 -22.48 5.72 9.36
CA LYS A 101 -23.24 6.76 8.66
C LYS A 101 -23.45 6.44 7.18
N THR A 102 -22.42 5.92 6.49
CA THR A 102 -22.53 5.44 5.09
C THR A 102 -23.60 4.37 4.93
N PHE A 103 -23.59 3.34 5.79
CA PHE A 103 -24.59 2.27 5.76
C PHE A 103 -25.98 2.72 6.22
N ALA A 104 -26.07 3.78 7.03
CA ALA A 104 -27.32 4.45 7.40
C ALA A 104 -27.87 5.40 6.31
N GLY A 105 -27.20 5.48 5.16
CA GLY A 105 -27.62 6.30 4.03
C GLY A 105 -27.23 7.78 4.13
N GLN A 106 -26.33 8.14 5.04
CA GLN A 106 -25.87 9.51 5.28
C GLN A 106 -24.33 9.57 5.18
N PRO A 107 -23.71 9.21 4.05
CA PRO A 107 -22.26 9.16 3.95
C PRO A 107 -21.63 10.53 4.27
N PRO A 108 -20.55 10.58 5.08
CA PRO A 108 -19.75 11.80 5.19
C PRO A 108 -19.11 12.14 3.84
N ARG A 109 -18.57 13.37 3.72
CA ARG A 109 -17.83 13.83 2.53
C ARG A 109 -16.41 13.26 2.44
N GLU A 110 -16.30 11.97 2.72
CA GLU A 110 -15.09 11.18 2.57
C GLU A 110 -15.22 10.37 1.27
N PRO A 111 -14.28 10.49 0.31
CA PRO A 111 -14.35 9.79 -0.99
C PRO A 111 -14.71 8.30 -0.90
N ILE A 112 -14.09 7.58 0.03
CA ILE A 112 -14.35 6.14 0.23
C ILE A 112 -15.81 5.90 0.63
N CYS A 113 -16.33 6.71 1.56
CA CYS A 113 -17.72 6.65 2.04
C CYS A 113 -18.74 7.00 0.95
N ILE A 114 -18.45 8.00 0.12
CA ILE A 114 -19.30 8.40 -1.01
C ILE A 114 -19.39 7.27 -2.04
N LEU A 115 -18.24 6.72 -2.44
CA LEU A 115 -18.19 5.65 -3.44
C LEU A 115 -18.87 4.38 -2.94
N LEU A 116 -18.61 3.99 -1.68
CA LEU A 116 -19.26 2.85 -1.06
C LEU A 116 -20.77 3.06 -0.96
N HIS A 117 -21.24 4.25 -0.56
CA HIS A 117 -22.66 4.56 -0.50
C HIS A 117 -23.35 4.40 -1.87
N GLN A 118 -22.75 4.96 -2.93
CA GLN A 118 -23.27 4.82 -4.29
C GLN A 118 -23.36 3.34 -4.70
N ALA A 119 -22.33 2.54 -4.41
CA ALA A 119 -22.30 1.12 -4.74
C ALA A 119 -23.39 0.34 -3.97
N LEU A 120 -23.62 0.67 -2.70
CA LEU A 120 -24.69 0.09 -1.89
C LEU A 120 -26.09 0.46 -2.41
N GLN A 121 -26.30 1.70 -2.87
CA GLN A 121 -27.56 2.11 -3.48
C GLN A 121 -27.84 1.33 -4.77
N GLN A 122 -26.83 1.22 -5.64
CA GLN A 122 -26.93 0.44 -6.87
C GLN A 122 -27.15 -1.06 -6.59
N LEU A 123 -26.57 -1.59 -5.52
CA LEU A 123 -26.82 -2.97 -5.09
C LEU A 123 -28.25 -3.16 -4.62
N ALA A 124 -28.77 -2.25 -3.78
CA ALA A 124 -30.13 -2.31 -3.26
C ALA A 124 -31.17 -2.29 -4.40
N GLN A 125 -30.94 -1.48 -5.43
CA GLN A 125 -31.79 -1.43 -6.64
C GLN A 125 -31.81 -2.74 -7.43
N ARG A 126 -30.70 -3.50 -7.43
CA ARG A 126 -30.57 -4.76 -8.19
C ARG A 126 -31.00 -5.99 -7.41
N ALA A 127 -30.69 -6.04 -6.11
CA ALA A 127 -30.85 -7.22 -5.27
C ALA A 127 -32.14 -7.20 -4.43
N GLY A 128 -32.89 -6.09 -4.40
CA GLY A 128 -34.24 -6.02 -3.81
C GLY A 128 -34.34 -6.24 -2.30
N GLY A 129 -33.23 -6.37 -1.56
CA GLY A 129 -33.25 -6.80 -0.15
C GLY A 129 -32.23 -6.13 0.77
N SER A 130 -32.66 -5.85 2.02
CA SER A 130 -31.83 -5.27 3.10
C SER A 130 -30.77 -6.22 3.67
N SER A 131 -30.97 -7.54 3.54
CA SER A 131 -30.08 -8.58 4.12
C SER A 131 -28.65 -8.51 3.57
N THR A 132 -28.47 -8.29 2.26
CA THR A 132 -27.15 -8.20 1.64
C THR A 132 -26.34 -7.01 2.16
N THR A 133 -26.98 -5.84 2.29
CA THR A 133 -26.34 -4.64 2.85
C THR A 133 -25.91 -4.85 4.31
N LYS A 134 -26.68 -5.62 5.11
CA LYS A 134 -26.32 -5.97 6.48
C LYS A 134 -25.08 -6.86 6.54
N SER A 135 -25.00 -7.88 5.68
CA SER A 135 -23.83 -8.76 5.59
C SER A 135 -22.57 -7.97 5.21
N ILE A 136 -22.64 -7.11 4.17
CA ILE A 136 -21.51 -6.23 3.81
C ILE A 136 -21.12 -5.33 4.98
N LYS A 137 -22.09 -4.72 5.68
CA LYS A 137 -21.81 -3.89 6.86
C LYS A 137 -21.04 -4.66 7.92
N PHE A 138 -21.48 -5.87 8.23
CA PHE A 138 -20.84 -6.71 9.23
C PHE A 138 -19.37 -6.97 8.89
N TRP A 139 -19.09 -7.39 7.66
CA TRP A 139 -17.72 -7.66 7.21
C TRP A 139 -16.85 -6.39 7.27
N VAL A 140 -17.34 -5.25 6.77
CA VAL A 140 -16.59 -3.98 6.83
C VAL A 140 -16.33 -3.55 8.28
N SER A 141 -17.33 -3.68 9.17
CA SER A 141 -17.15 -3.39 10.59
C SER A 141 -16.15 -4.32 11.25
N ARG A 142 -16.15 -5.62 10.93
CA ARG A 142 -15.18 -6.60 11.42
C ARG A 142 -13.75 -6.21 11.03
N LEU A 143 -13.52 -5.84 9.76
CA LEU A 143 -12.24 -5.35 9.28
C LEU A 143 -11.73 -4.17 10.14
N ILE A 144 -12.57 -3.15 10.37
CA ILE A 144 -12.18 -1.96 11.14
C ILE A 144 -11.86 -2.34 12.60
N ARG A 145 -12.73 -3.12 13.26
CA ARG A 145 -12.49 -3.57 14.65
C ARG A 145 -11.20 -4.40 14.78
N THR A 146 -10.90 -5.23 13.79
CA THR A 146 -9.68 -6.04 13.81
C THR A 146 -8.43 -5.19 13.61
N ARG A 147 -8.46 -4.21 12.70
CA ARG A 147 -7.36 -3.24 12.55
C ARG A 147 -7.17 -2.40 13.81
N GLU A 148 -8.27 -2.02 14.48
CA GLU A 148 -8.23 -1.24 15.73
C GLU A 148 -7.49 -1.97 16.84
N ARG A 149 -7.79 -3.27 17.00
CA ARG A 149 -7.13 -4.14 17.99
C ARG A 149 -5.63 -4.35 17.75
N HIS A 150 -5.13 -4.00 16.56
CA HIS A 150 -3.72 -4.15 16.16
C HIS A 150 -3.07 -2.80 15.82
N MET A 151 -3.62 -1.69 16.31
CA MET A 151 -3.09 -0.35 16.08
C MET A 151 -1.72 -0.11 16.75
N ASP A 152 -1.34 -0.96 17.69
CA ASP A 152 -0.08 -0.89 18.44
C ASP A 152 1.06 -1.68 17.77
N ASN A 153 0.82 -2.29 16.61
CA ASN A 153 1.78 -3.15 15.91
C ASN A 153 2.36 -4.25 16.82
N ARG A 154 1.56 -4.78 17.75
CA ARG A 154 1.96 -5.92 18.57
C ARG A 154 2.22 -7.17 17.69
N PRO A 155 3.28 -7.95 17.96
CA PRO A 155 3.50 -9.24 17.29
C PRO A 155 2.37 -10.24 17.54
N PHE A 156 2.23 -11.22 16.65
CA PHE A 156 1.26 -12.30 16.83
C PHE A 156 1.84 -13.36 17.78
N ALA A 157 1.05 -13.83 18.74
CA ALA A 157 1.51 -14.83 19.70
C ALA A 157 1.84 -16.17 19.02
N THR A 158 1.04 -16.55 18.02
CA THR A 158 1.21 -17.82 17.29
C THR A 158 0.94 -17.66 15.80
N LEU A 159 1.37 -18.63 15.00
CA LEU A 159 1.03 -18.69 13.58
C LEU A 159 -0.51 -18.72 13.36
N ALA A 160 -1.23 -19.45 14.20
CA ALA A 160 -2.69 -19.48 14.17
C ALA A 160 -3.32 -18.10 14.45
N ALA A 161 -2.74 -17.30 15.36
CA ALA A 161 -3.22 -15.94 15.60
C ALA A 161 -3.02 -15.02 14.39
N LEU A 162 -1.96 -15.24 13.60
CA LEU A 162 -1.74 -14.55 12.33
C LEU A 162 -2.76 -14.99 11.26
N GLU A 163 -3.11 -16.28 11.21
CA GLU A 163 -4.18 -16.78 10.33
C GLU A 163 -5.55 -16.18 10.67
N ASP A 164 -5.89 -16.15 11.96
CA ASP A 164 -7.10 -15.51 12.46
C ASP A 164 -7.12 -14.02 12.09
N TYR A 165 -5.99 -13.34 12.22
CA TYR A 165 -5.88 -11.95 11.79
C TYR A 165 -6.14 -11.79 10.29
N ALA A 166 -5.56 -12.67 9.46
CA ALA A 166 -5.74 -12.65 8.02
C ALA A 166 -7.19 -12.93 7.61
N GLU A 167 -7.88 -13.85 8.30
CA GLU A 167 -9.30 -14.13 8.13
C GLU A 167 -10.18 -12.91 8.43
N HIS A 168 -9.95 -12.29 9.58
CA HIS A 168 -10.70 -11.13 10.04
C HIS A 168 -10.33 -9.81 9.34
N THR A 169 -9.41 -9.85 8.37
CA THR A 169 -9.01 -8.67 7.57
C THR A 169 -9.17 -8.91 6.07
N TYR A 170 -8.32 -9.74 5.47
CA TYR A 170 -8.28 -9.97 4.04
C TYR A 170 -9.42 -10.88 3.58
N SER A 171 -9.70 -12.01 4.24
CA SER A 171 -10.85 -12.87 3.88
C SER A 171 -12.18 -12.13 4.03
N THR A 172 -12.34 -11.42 5.15
CA THR A 172 -13.48 -10.55 5.43
C THR A 172 -13.74 -9.53 4.31
N MET A 173 -12.70 -8.95 3.73
CA MET A 173 -12.83 -8.03 2.59
C MET A 173 -13.27 -8.75 1.30
N LEU A 174 -12.83 -10.00 1.10
CA LEU A 174 -13.31 -10.83 0.00
C LEU A 174 -14.79 -11.21 0.19
N TYR A 175 -15.22 -11.57 1.40
CA TYR A 175 -16.63 -11.82 1.72
C TYR A 175 -17.50 -10.59 1.48
N ALA A 176 -17.04 -9.41 1.90
CA ALA A 176 -17.74 -8.15 1.61
C ALA A 176 -17.88 -7.89 0.10
N THR A 177 -16.86 -8.25 -0.68
CA THR A 177 -16.89 -8.13 -2.15
C THR A 177 -17.86 -9.15 -2.76
N LEU A 178 -17.79 -10.42 -2.35
CA LEU A 178 -18.70 -11.48 -2.81
C LEU A 178 -20.16 -11.18 -2.46
N ALA A 179 -20.42 -10.69 -1.25
CA ALA A 179 -21.74 -10.26 -0.81
C ALA A 179 -22.30 -9.11 -1.66
N SER A 180 -21.46 -8.30 -2.31
CA SER A 180 -21.93 -7.27 -3.26
C SER A 180 -22.31 -7.81 -4.64
N MET A 181 -22.15 -9.12 -4.84
CA MET A 181 -22.55 -9.86 -6.03
C MET A 181 -23.86 -10.61 -5.74
N PRO A 182 -24.67 -10.97 -6.76
CA PRO A 182 -25.83 -11.82 -6.57
C PRO A 182 -25.44 -13.30 -6.37
N LEU A 183 -24.45 -13.56 -5.50
CA LEU A 183 -23.79 -14.84 -5.29
C LEU A 183 -23.86 -15.18 -3.79
N ARG A 184 -24.35 -16.37 -3.47
CA ARG A 184 -24.39 -16.92 -2.11
C ARG A 184 -24.01 -18.38 -2.21
N SER A 185 -22.73 -18.67 -2.04
CA SER A 185 -22.21 -20.03 -2.14
C SER A 185 -21.17 -20.25 -1.06
N MET A 186 -21.42 -21.26 -0.23
CA MET A 186 -20.50 -21.67 0.82
C MET A 186 -19.14 -22.06 0.25
N HIS A 187 -19.14 -22.71 -0.90
CA HIS A 187 -17.91 -23.11 -1.57
C HIS A 187 -17.09 -21.92 -2.06
N VAL A 188 -17.72 -20.85 -2.54
CA VAL A 188 -16.98 -19.65 -2.97
C VAL A 188 -16.47 -18.85 -1.76
N ASP A 189 -17.26 -18.74 -0.70
CA ASP A 189 -16.80 -18.14 0.57
C ASP A 189 -15.63 -18.94 1.15
N HIS A 190 -15.70 -20.28 1.13
CA HIS A 190 -14.63 -21.14 1.61
C HIS A 190 -13.34 -21.00 0.77
N LEU A 191 -13.44 -20.89 -0.57
CA LEU A 191 -12.28 -20.53 -1.41
C LEU A 191 -11.73 -19.14 -1.04
N ALA A 192 -12.60 -18.17 -0.82
CA ALA A 192 -12.21 -16.82 -0.43
C ALA A 192 -11.55 -16.76 0.96
N SER A 193 -11.91 -17.65 1.89
CA SER A 193 -11.24 -17.79 3.19
C SER A 193 -9.77 -18.15 3.02
N HIS A 194 -9.48 -19.23 2.30
CA HIS A 194 -8.09 -19.63 2.07
C HIS A 194 -7.28 -18.57 1.32
N ILE A 195 -7.85 -17.98 0.26
CA ILE A 195 -7.18 -16.94 -0.50
C ILE A 195 -6.94 -15.71 0.37
N GLY A 196 -7.93 -15.28 1.15
CA GLY A 196 -7.83 -14.16 2.07
C GLY A 196 -6.77 -14.37 3.15
N LYS A 197 -6.74 -15.55 3.78
CA LYS A 197 -5.70 -15.94 4.74
C LYS A 197 -4.30 -15.85 4.12
N ALA A 198 -4.12 -16.43 2.93
CA ALA A 198 -2.85 -16.34 2.20
C ALA A 198 -2.45 -14.89 1.90
N CYS A 199 -3.37 -14.06 1.40
CA CYS A 199 -3.14 -12.64 1.12
C CYS A 199 -2.74 -11.85 2.38
N GLY A 200 -3.38 -12.12 3.52
CA GLY A 200 -3.09 -11.45 4.78
C GLY A 200 -1.73 -11.82 5.35
N ILE A 201 -1.37 -13.10 5.32
CA ILE A 201 -0.03 -13.56 5.72
C ILE A 201 1.04 -12.93 4.81
N VAL A 202 0.82 -12.95 3.49
CA VAL A 202 1.73 -12.31 2.53
C VAL A 202 1.85 -10.80 2.78
N ALA A 203 0.78 -10.10 3.17
CA ALA A 203 0.84 -8.69 3.49
C ALA A 203 1.71 -8.41 4.74
N VAL A 204 1.65 -9.27 5.75
CA VAL A 204 2.52 -9.21 6.94
C VAL A 204 3.98 -9.44 6.55
N LEU A 205 4.27 -10.47 5.74
CA LEU A 205 5.62 -10.75 5.26
C LEU A 205 6.19 -9.61 4.41
N ARG A 206 5.39 -9.02 3.52
CA ARG A 206 5.75 -7.83 2.73
C ARG A 206 6.02 -6.60 3.60
N GLY A 207 5.40 -6.54 4.79
CA GLY A 207 5.55 -5.48 5.76
C GLY A 207 6.90 -5.50 6.49
N VAL A 208 7.55 -6.66 6.62
CA VAL A 208 8.81 -6.83 7.37
C VAL A 208 9.86 -5.76 7.04
N PRO A 209 10.29 -5.53 5.78
CA PRO A 209 11.31 -4.54 5.48
C PRO A 209 10.87 -3.10 5.78
N VAL A 210 9.57 -2.81 5.73
CA VAL A 210 9.02 -1.48 5.96
C VAL A 210 8.91 -1.20 7.47
N LEU A 211 8.48 -2.20 8.25
CA LEU A 211 8.24 -2.08 9.69
C LEU A 211 9.53 -2.19 10.50
N ALA A 212 10.48 -3.00 10.04
CA ALA A 212 11.80 -3.13 10.64
C ALA A 212 12.74 -1.97 10.30
N ALA A 213 12.44 -1.15 9.28
CA ALA A 213 13.28 0.01 8.95
C ALA A 213 13.14 1.13 10.01
N PRO A 214 14.24 1.82 10.35
CA PRO A 214 14.19 2.94 11.28
C PRO A 214 13.37 4.10 10.71
N ALA A 215 12.72 4.87 11.58
CA ALA A 215 11.98 6.07 11.19
C ALA A 215 12.90 7.06 10.47
N GLN A 216 12.49 7.52 9.28
CA GLN A 216 13.26 8.51 8.54
C GLN A 216 12.98 9.92 9.06
N PRO A 217 14.00 10.78 9.20
CA PRO A 217 13.80 12.19 9.50
C PRO A 217 12.92 12.86 8.45
N VAL A 218 11.87 13.55 8.89
CA VAL A 218 10.95 14.32 8.05
C VAL A 218 11.27 15.80 8.21
N GLN A 219 11.31 16.52 7.10
CA GLN A 219 11.43 17.97 7.11
C GLN A 219 10.07 18.58 7.51
N THR A 220 9.98 19.15 8.70
CA THR A 220 8.83 19.94 9.16
C THR A 220 9.12 21.43 8.99
N PRO A 221 8.10 22.31 9.02
CA PRO A 221 8.32 23.76 9.07
C PRO A 221 9.22 24.22 10.23
N SER A 222 9.34 23.38 11.28
CA SER A 222 10.14 23.64 12.48
C SER A 222 11.56 23.07 12.41
N GLY A 223 11.90 22.25 11.40
CA GLY A 223 13.22 21.64 11.24
C GLY A 223 13.18 20.17 10.80
N LEU A 224 14.31 19.47 10.95
CA LEU A 224 14.35 18.01 10.78
C LEU A 224 13.84 17.35 12.06
N GLU A 225 12.70 16.67 11.97
CA GLU A 225 12.14 15.88 13.07
C GLU A 225 12.12 14.41 12.69
N THR A 226 12.63 13.54 13.56
CA THR A 226 12.45 12.10 13.39
C THR A 226 11.11 11.71 14.00
N PRO A 227 10.16 11.17 13.22
CA PRO A 227 8.90 10.69 13.76
C PRO A 227 9.17 9.64 14.83
N SER A 228 8.47 9.72 15.97
CA SER A 228 8.46 8.66 16.98
C SER A 228 7.63 7.48 16.45
N ARG A 229 8.20 6.71 15.53
CA ARG A 229 7.65 5.41 15.10
C ARG A 229 8.54 4.31 15.66
N ASN A 230 7.96 3.41 16.44
CA ASN A 230 8.66 2.23 16.89
C ASN A 230 8.81 1.26 15.71
N GLN A 231 10.00 0.67 15.57
CA GLN A 231 10.19 -0.48 14.67
C GLN A 231 9.33 -1.64 15.20
N ALA A 232 8.84 -2.47 14.28
CA ALA A 232 8.00 -3.61 14.61
C ALA A 232 8.36 -4.82 13.75
N LEU A 233 8.26 -6.01 14.34
CA LEU A 233 8.36 -7.28 13.65
C LEU A 233 7.08 -8.07 13.88
N LEU A 234 6.18 -8.06 12.91
CA LEU A 234 4.86 -8.70 13.01
C LEU A 234 4.89 -10.20 12.69
N LEU A 235 6.04 -10.88 12.84
CA LEU A 235 6.11 -12.32 12.66
C LEU A 235 5.59 -13.03 13.93
N PRO A 236 5.07 -14.27 13.82
CA PRO A 236 4.61 -15.02 14.98
C PRO A 236 5.73 -15.31 15.99
N LEU A 237 5.47 -15.04 17.27
CA LEU A 237 6.46 -15.19 18.34
C LEU A 237 6.91 -16.64 18.55
N ASP A 238 6.01 -17.60 18.38
CA ASP A 238 6.33 -19.03 18.39
C ASP A 238 7.36 -19.39 17.31
N ILE A 239 7.15 -18.93 16.08
CA ILE A 239 8.08 -19.15 14.97
C ILE A 239 9.42 -18.42 15.19
N LEU A 240 9.38 -17.17 15.68
CA LEU A 240 10.62 -16.45 16.00
C LEU A 240 11.43 -17.18 17.08
N ALA A 241 10.77 -17.73 18.10
CA ALA A 241 11.43 -18.50 19.14
C ALA A 241 11.98 -19.83 18.64
N GLU A 242 11.23 -20.57 17.82
CA GLU A 242 11.64 -21.84 17.21
C GLU A 242 12.90 -21.66 16.34
N GLU A 243 12.96 -20.59 15.54
CA GLU A 243 14.07 -20.31 14.61
C GLU A 243 15.19 -19.46 15.25
N GLY A 244 15.10 -19.15 16.54
CA GLY A 244 16.13 -18.42 17.29
C GLY A 244 16.31 -16.95 16.87
N VAL A 245 15.25 -16.32 16.35
CA VAL A 245 15.29 -14.93 15.87
C VAL A 245 15.20 -13.95 17.03
N VAL A 246 16.15 -13.01 17.07
CA VAL A 246 16.14 -11.88 18.00
C VAL A 246 15.71 -10.62 17.26
N GLU A 247 14.61 -10.00 17.67
CA GLU A 247 14.04 -8.81 17.01
C GLU A 247 15.06 -7.69 16.80
N GLU A 248 15.87 -7.40 17.83
CA GLU A 248 16.91 -6.36 17.77
C GLU A 248 17.96 -6.65 16.69
N HIS A 249 18.28 -7.92 16.41
CA HIS A 249 19.16 -8.28 15.30
C HIS A 249 18.51 -7.96 13.96
N VAL A 250 17.21 -8.20 13.80
CA VAL A 250 16.47 -7.84 12.59
C VAL A 250 16.50 -6.31 12.37
N PHE A 251 16.30 -5.53 13.42
CA PHE A 251 16.31 -4.05 13.32
C PHE A 251 17.69 -3.48 12.97
N ARG A 252 18.79 -4.11 13.42
CA ARG A 252 20.16 -3.64 13.18
C ARG A 252 20.80 -4.20 11.91
N GLN A 253 20.55 -5.48 11.63
CA GLN A 253 21.27 -6.26 10.62
C GLN A 253 20.39 -6.57 9.41
N GLY A 254 19.07 -6.34 9.52
CA GLY A 254 18.10 -6.58 8.45
C GLY A 254 18.15 -8.04 7.99
N PRO A 255 18.40 -8.31 6.69
CA PRO A 255 18.40 -9.66 6.14
C PRO A 255 19.50 -10.57 6.71
N ASN A 256 20.52 -10.01 7.36
CA ASN A 256 21.62 -10.81 7.94
C ASN A 256 21.32 -11.28 9.38
N ALA A 257 20.14 -10.97 9.92
CA ALA A 257 19.75 -11.42 11.25
C ALA A 257 19.60 -12.96 11.28
N PRO A 258 20.30 -13.67 12.19
CA PRO A 258 20.23 -15.12 12.28
C PRO A 258 18.79 -15.62 12.45
N GLY A 259 18.43 -16.69 11.73
CA GLY A 259 17.12 -17.35 11.76
C GLY A 259 15.99 -16.62 11.03
N LEU A 260 16.20 -15.37 10.58
CA LEU A 260 15.10 -14.58 10.00
C LEU A 260 14.53 -15.20 8.72
N GLN A 261 15.39 -15.68 7.83
CA GLN A 261 14.96 -16.31 6.57
C GLN A 261 14.21 -17.61 6.82
N ASP A 262 14.63 -18.40 7.81
CA ASP A 262 13.95 -19.64 8.21
C ASP A 262 12.58 -19.34 8.83
N ALA A 263 12.48 -18.32 9.69
CA ALA A 263 11.19 -17.85 10.22
C ALA A 263 10.26 -17.36 9.11
N VAL A 264 10.79 -16.59 8.16
CA VAL A 264 10.03 -16.12 6.98
C VAL A 264 9.61 -17.30 6.12
N PHE A 265 10.46 -18.32 5.93
CA PHE A 265 10.13 -19.55 5.22
C PHE A 265 8.96 -20.30 5.87
N ARG A 266 8.96 -20.47 7.20
CA ARG A 266 7.88 -21.16 7.94
C ARG A 266 6.54 -20.44 7.76
N VAL A 267 6.52 -19.12 7.92
CA VAL A 267 5.31 -18.31 7.74
C VAL A 267 4.86 -18.27 6.27
N ALA A 268 5.79 -18.17 5.32
CA ALA A 268 5.51 -18.21 3.88
C ALA A 268 4.95 -19.57 3.43
N THR A 269 5.42 -20.66 4.03
CA THR A 269 4.90 -22.01 3.80
C THR A 269 3.42 -22.06 4.14
N ARG A 270 3.00 -21.51 5.29
CA ARG A 270 1.58 -21.47 5.68
C ARG A 270 0.72 -20.69 4.69
N ALA A 271 1.20 -19.56 4.18
CA ALA A 271 0.49 -18.81 3.14
C ALA A 271 0.36 -19.64 1.85
N ASN A 272 1.41 -20.36 1.46
CA ASN A 272 1.38 -21.21 0.27
C ASN A 272 0.47 -22.43 0.45
N ASP A 273 0.41 -23.02 1.65
CA ASP A 273 -0.49 -24.13 1.97
C ASP A 273 -1.94 -23.74 1.71
N HIS A 274 -2.39 -22.56 2.17
CA HIS A 274 -3.72 -22.06 1.85
C HIS A 274 -3.96 -21.91 0.34
N LEU A 275 -2.96 -21.45 -0.42
CA LEU A 275 -3.10 -21.36 -1.88
C LEU A 275 -3.15 -22.74 -2.54
N ILE A 276 -2.42 -23.73 -2.03
CA ILE A 276 -2.49 -25.13 -2.49
C ILE A 276 -3.87 -25.70 -2.17
N THR A 277 -4.37 -25.54 -0.95
CA THR A 277 -5.70 -25.99 -0.54
C THR A 277 -6.79 -25.36 -1.41
N ALA A 278 -6.74 -24.04 -1.64
CA ALA A 278 -7.68 -23.36 -2.52
C ALA A 278 -7.64 -23.89 -3.96
N ARG A 279 -6.44 -24.22 -4.49
CA ARG A 279 -6.29 -24.80 -5.84
C ARG A 279 -6.87 -26.21 -5.93
N GLU A 280 -6.61 -27.07 -4.94
CA GLU A 280 -7.13 -28.44 -4.93
C GLU A 280 -8.65 -28.43 -4.71
N MET A 281 -9.15 -27.62 -3.79
CA MET A 281 -10.58 -27.39 -3.59
C MET A 281 -11.25 -26.90 -4.87
N LEU A 282 -10.68 -25.90 -5.56
CA LEU A 282 -11.20 -25.40 -6.83
C LEU A 282 -11.25 -26.50 -7.91
N LYS A 283 -10.26 -27.38 -7.95
CA LYS A 283 -10.20 -28.52 -8.89
C LYS A 283 -11.30 -29.55 -8.58
N ARG A 284 -11.51 -29.90 -7.30
CA ARG A 284 -12.57 -30.80 -6.85
C ARG A 284 -13.96 -30.25 -7.18
N LEU A 285 -14.21 -28.98 -6.84
CA LEU A 285 -15.49 -28.33 -7.13
C LEU A 285 -15.78 -28.24 -8.63
N LYS A 286 -14.77 -28.02 -9.46
CA LYS A 286 -14.90 -28.08 -10.94
C LYS A 286 -15.22 -29.47 -11.46
N ALA A 287 -14.83 -30.51 -10.73
CA ALA A 287 -15.18 -31.90 -11.03
C ALA A 287 -16.52 -32.34 -10.43
N GLY A 288 -17.25 -31.44 -9.76
CA GLY A 288 -18.52 -31.75 -9.10
C GLY A 288 -18.37 -32.54 -7.80
N GLN A 289 -17.18 -32.50 -7.18
CA GLN A 289 -16.88 -33.17 -5.92
C GLN A 289 -17.01 -32.20 -4.74
N ASP A 290 -17.07 -32.75 -3.53
CA ASP A 290 -17.00 -31.99 -2.28
C ASP A 290 -15.66 -31.21 -2.17
N PRO A 291 -15.58 -30.15 -1.35
CA PRO A 291 -14.38 -29.31 -1.22
C PRO A 291 -13.15 -30.03 -0.65
N GLY A 292 -13.28 -31.24 -0.11
CA GLY A 292 -12.20 -32.05 0.46
C GLY A 292 -12.03 -31.88 1.97
N HIS A 293 -12.61 -30.83 2.57
CA HIS A 293 -12.71 -30.63 4.01
C HIS A 293 -13.82 -29.63 4.35
N ASP A 294 -14.20 -29.61 5.64
CA ASP A 294 -15.21 -28.70 6.14
C ASP A 294 -14.72 -27.25 6.13
N PHE A 295 -15.67 -26.32 5.94
CA PHE A 295 -15.40 -24.90 6.07
C PHE A 295 -15.52 -24.50 7.55
N GLU A 296 -14.38 -24.19 8.18
CA GLU A 296 -14.31 -23.88 9.61
C GLU A 296 -15.16 -22.65 10.02
N HIS A 297 -15.40 -21.71 9.10
CA HIS A 297 -16.19 -20.49 9.35
C HIS A 297 -17.66 -20.61 8.92
N GLN A 298 -18.13 -21.79 8.47
CA GLN A 298 -19.52 -21.97 8.00
C GLN A 298 -20.58 -21.63 9.05
N GLY A 299 -20.24 -21.76 10.34
CA GLY A 299 -21.15 -21.51 11.46
C GLY A 299 -21.29 -20.04 11.86
N GLU A 300 -20.54 -19.11 11.25
CA GLU A 300 -20.68 -17.69 11.57
C GLU A 300 -21.97 -17.15 10.94
N GLY A 301 -22.84 -16.52 11.75
CA GLY A 301 -24.22 -16.19 11.35
C GLY A 301 -24.41 -15.25 10.15
N GLU A 302 -23.33 -14.72 9.58
CA GLU A 302 -23.33 -13.83 8.40
C GLU A 302 -22.95 -14.56 7.12
N HIS A 303 -22.46 -15.80 7.22
CA HIS A 303 -22.41 -16.79 6.15
C HIS A 303 -23.79 -17.43 6.00
N GLN A 304 -24.70 -16.71 5.31
CA GLN A 304 -26.09 -17.15 5.12
C GLN A 304 -26.27 -17.75 3.72
N TYR A 305 -26.48 -19.06 3.67
CA TYR A 305 -26.73 -19.82 2.45
C TYR A 305 -28.19 -20.27 2.41
N GLN A 306 -28.79 -20.28 1.22
CA GLN A 306 -30.07 -20.97 1.02
C GLN A 306 -29.74 -22.44 0.82
N TYR A 307 -30.15 -23.31 1.75
CA TYR A 307 -30.05 -24.76 1.61
C TYR A 307 -31.11 -25.26 0.62
N ASP A 308 -30.97 -24.87 -0.64
CA ASP A 308 -31.49 -25.70 -1.73
C ASP A 308 -30.39 -26.71 -2.06
N GLU A 309 -30.73 -27.95 -2.43
CA GLU A 309 -29.73 -28.95 -2.82
C GLU A 309 -28.81 -28.38 -3.92
N GLU A 310 -27.61 -27.91 -3.55
CA GLU A 310 -26.64 -27.36 -4.49
C GLU A 310 -26.24 -28.47 -5.46
N SER A 311 -26.72 -28.37 -6.71
CA SER A 311 -26.27 -29.27 -7.75
C SER A 311 -24.84 -28.92 -8.16
N SER A 312 -24.09 -29.92 -8.65
CA SER A 312 -22.75 -29.70 -9.21
C SER A 312 -22.70 -28.57 -10.25
N ASP A 313 -23.76 -28.42 -11.06
CA ASP A 313 -23.86 -27.34 -12.06
C ASP A 313 -24.00 -25.95 -11.41
N THR A 314 -24.72 -25.85 -10.29
CA THR A 314 -24.82 -24.59 -9.52
C THR A 314 -23.48 -24.18 -8.91
N THR A 315 -22.71 -25.11 -8.36
CA THR A 315 -21.40 -24.84 -7.77
C THR A 315 -20.39 -24.36 -8.82
N VAL A 316 -20.33 -25.01 -9.99
CA VAL A 316 -19.43 -24.59 -11.08
C VAL A 316 -19.81 -23.19 -11.58
N ARG A 317 -21.10 -22.90 -11.71
CA ARG A 317 -21.60 -21.58 -12.09
C ARG A 317 -21.19 -20.52 -11.06
N ASP A 318 -21.31 -20.81 -9.78
CA ASP A 318 -21.01 -19.88 -8.71
C ASP A 318 -19.50 -19.61 -8.59
N VAL A 319 -18.66 -20.62 -8.76
CA VAL A 319 -17.20 -20.46 -8.92
C VAL A 319 -16.87 -19.53 -10.10
N ARG A 320 -17.53 -19.69 -11.26
CA ARG A 320 -17.32 -18.80 -12.42
C ARG A 320 -17.72 -17.36 -12.12
N ARG A 321 -18.80 -17.15 -11.36
CA ARG A 321 -19.29 -15.82 -10.98
C ARG A 321 -18.37 -15.15 -9.96
N GLY A 322 -17.84 -15.91 -9.00
CA GLY A 322 -16.88 -15.44 -7.99
C GLY A 322 -15.44 -15.28 -8.49
N PHE A 323 -15.13 -15.79 -9.70
CA PHE A 323 -13.75 -15.90 -10.21
C PHE A 323 -12.95 -14.60 -10.14
N GLY A 324 -13.58 -13.44 -10.41
CA GLY A 324 -12.94 -12.14 -10.30
C GLY A 324 -12.34 -11.91 -8.91
N VAL A 325 -13.09 -12.22 -7.84
CA VAL A 325 -12.64 -12.10 -6.44
C VAL A 325 -11.51 -13.09 -6.14
N LEU A 326 -11.58 -14.30 -6.69
CA LEU A 326 -10.56 -15.34 -6.49
C LEU A 326 -9.21 -14.99 -7.14
N LEU A 327 -9.15 -14.00 -8.05
CA LEU A 327 -7.88 -13.54 -8.64
C LEU A 327 -6.93 -12.89 -7.63
N GLU A 328 -7.38 -12.55 -6.41
CA GLU A 328 -6.53 -12.09 -5.31
C GLU A 328 -5.44 -13.11 -4.94
N ALA A 329 -5.64 -14.39 -5.25
CA ALA A 329 -4.64 -15.44 -5.10
C ALA A 329 -3.40 -15.23 -5.97
N VAL A 330 -3.54 -14.60 -7.15
CA VAL A 330 -2.48 -14.45 -8.15
C VAL A 330 -1.31 -13.60 -7.64
N PRO A 331 -1.50 -12.35 -7.16
CA PRO A 331 -0.40 -11.55 -6.65
C PRO A 331 0.23 -12.14 -5.38
N ALA A 332 -0.55 -12.83 -4.54
CA ALA A 332 -0.01 -13.53 -3.38
C ALA A 332 0.93 -14.67 -3.81
N ALA A 333 0.49 -15.54 -4.72
CA ALA A 333 1.29 -16.62 -5.28
C ALA A 333 2.57 -16.10 -5.96
N GLN A 334 2.44 -15.06 -6.79
CA GLN A 334 3.58 -14.48 -7.51
C GLN A 334 4.63 -13.91 -6.55
N TRP A 335 4.20 -13.29 -5.45
CA TRP A 335 5.13 -12.75 -4.47
C TRP A 335 5.81 -13.84 -3.66
N LEU A 336 5.10 -14.90 -3.26
CA LEU A 336 5.71 -16.07 -2.59
C LEU A 336 6.76 -16.74 -3.48
N LEU A 337 6.51 -16.88 -4.78
CA LEU A 337 7.49 -17.38 -5.74
C LEU A 337 8.73 -16.47 -5.86
N ASN A 338 8.56 -15.15 -5.75
CA ASN A 338 9.68 -14.22 -5.77
C ASN A 338 10.47 -14.25 -4.45
N LEU A 339 9.77 -14.46 -3.32
CA LEU A 339 10.37 -14.64 -2.01
C LEU A 339 11.21 -15.92 -1.95
N GLU A 340 10.69 -17.03 -2.47
CA GLU A 340 11.41 -18.30 -2.59
C GLU A 340 12.71 -18.13 -3.42
N LYS A 341 12.61 -17.49 -4.59
CA LYS A 341 13.79 -17.16 -5.43
C LYS A 341 14.81 -16.27 -4.73
N ALA A 342 14.36 -15.48 -3.75
CA ALA A 342 15.20 -14.63 -2.93
C ALA A 342 15.71 -15.36 -1.66
N ASN A 343 15.60 -16.69 -1.60
CA ASN A 343 15.95 -17.49 -0.43
C ASN A 343 15.29 -16.98 0.85
N PHE A 344 14.00 -16.65 0.74
CA PHE A 344 13.17 -16.16 1.83
C PHE A 344 13.69 -14.88 2.50
N ASP A 345 14.52 -14.09 1.80
CA ASP A 345 14.87 -12.73 2.22
C ASP A 345 13.73 -11.75 1.86
N PRO A 346 12.96 -11.24 2.85
CA PRO A 346 11.87 -10.31 2.58
C PRO A 346 12.36 -8.94 2.08
N PHE A 347 13.62 -8.57 2.30
CA PHE A 347 14.24 -7.32 1.86
C PHE A 347 14.66 -7.35 0.38
N ALA A 348 14.88 -8.54 -0.18
CA ALA A 348 15.25 -8.75 -1.58
C ALA A 348 14.05 -8.77 -2.54
N THR A 349 12.82 -8.95 -2.04
CA THR A 349 11.60 -8.96 -2.86
C THR A 349 11.13 -7.57 -3.32
N VAL A 350 11.71 -6.50 -2.76
CA VAL A 350 11.47 -5.13 -3.24
C VAL A 350 12.23 -4.94 -4.55
N ALA A 351 11.52 -4.76 -5.66
CA ALA A 351 12.14 -4.55 -6.97
C ALA A 351 13.09 -3.34 -6.95
N LYS A 352 14.40 -3.60 -6.87
CA LYS A 352 15.45 -2.60 -7.02
C LYS A 352 15.82 -2.53 -8.50
N MET A 353 15.78 -1.33 -9.06
CA MET A 353 16.20 -1.06 -10.42
C MET A 353 17.53 -0.32 -10.42
N LEU A 354 18.39 -0.67 -11.36
CA LEU A 354 19.62 0.07 -11.62
C LEU A 354 19.29 1.35 -12.40
N TYR A 355 19.67 2.49 -11.85
CA TYR A 355 19.56 3.79 -12.48
C TYR A 355 20.93 4.42 -12.67
N GLU A 356 21.05 5.17 -13.75
CA GLU A 356 22.15 6.09 -14.00
C GLU A 356 21.61 7.51 -14.06
N LEU A 357 22.11 8.35 -13.16
CA LEU A 357 21.88 9.78 -13.14
C LEU A 357 23.06 10.47 -13.82
N ILE A 358 22.78 11.29 -14.82
CA ILE A 358 23.70 12.28 -15.38
C ILE A 358 23.21 13.66 -14.95
N ALA A 359 23.97 14.29 -14.07
CA ALA A 359 23.65 15.61 -13.55
C ALA A 359 24.57 16.68 -14.16
N ILE A 360 23.96 17.77 -14.59
CA ILE A 360 24.61 18.96 -15.13
C ILE A 360 24.35 20.09 -14.15
N VAL A 361 25.37 20.45 -13.38
CA VAL A 361 25.31 21.49 -12.36
C VAL A 361 25.92 22.77 -12.92
N ARG A 362 25.53 23.94 -12.40
CA ARG A 362 26.21 25.18 -12.73
C ARG A 362 27.73 25.08 -12.46
N PRO A 363 28.59 25.55 -13.38
CA PRO A 363 30.03 25.54 -13.15
C PRO A 363 30.44 26.63 -12.15
N GLY A 364 31.63 26.48 -11.55
CA GLY A 364 32.27 27.51 -10.71
C GLY A 364 32.56 27.08 -9.27
N SER A 365 31.89 26.04 -8.76
CA SER A 365 32.15 25.52 -7.40
C SER A 365 32.05 24.00 -7.36
N LEU A 366 33.19 23.34 -7.12
CA LEU A 366 33.21 21.88 -6.91
C LEU A 366 32.48 21.48 -5.62
N THR A 367 32.43 22.37 -4.63
CA THR A 367 31.71 22.16 -3.37
C THR A 367 30.21 21.98 -3.62
N GLU A 368 29.61 22.81 -4.50
CA GLU A 368 28.19 22.68 -4.86
C GLU A 368 27.89 21.32 -5.52
N VAL A 369 28.77 20.87 -6.41
CA VAL A 369 28.66 19.56 -7.07
C VAL A 369 28.72 18.43 -6.03
N LYS A 370 29.65 18.51 -5.08
CA LYS A 370 29.81 17.54 -4.00
C LYS A 370 28.58 17.49 -3.10
N GLU A 371 28.03 18.63 -2.71
CA GLU A 371 26.82 18.71 -1.89
C GLU A 371 25.61 18.05 -2.57
N ILE A 372 25.39 18.34 -3.86
CA ILE A 372 24.27 17.73 -4.61
C ILE A 372 24.46 16.22 -4.71
N ALA A 373 25.68 15.76 -5.04
CA ALA A 373 25.99 14.33 -5.09
C ALA A 373 25.79 13.66 -3.71
N GLN A 374 26.18 14.32 -2.62
CA GLN A 374 25.95 13.84 -1.26
C GLN A 374 24.47 13.77 -0.90
N THR A 375 23.66 14.76 -1.28
CA THR A 375 22.20 14.76 -1.07
C THR A 375 21.55 13.59 -1.79
N VAL A 376 21.85 13.39 -3.09
CA VAL A 376 21.31 12.26 -3.86
C VAL A 376 21.80 10.92 -3.30
N GLY A 377 23.10 10.80 -3.05
CA GLY A 377 23.71 9.57 -2.52
C GLY A 377 23.11 9.18 -1.18
N SER A 378 22.95 10.15 -0.28
CA SER A 378 22.32 9.96 1.02
C SER A 378 20.85 9.58 0.88
N LEU A 379 20.10 10.21 -0.02
CA LEU A 379 18.70 9.87 -0.26
C LEU A 379 18.54 8.42 -0.71
N VAL A 380 19.39 7.95 -1.61
CA VAL A 380 19.37 6.56 -2.07
C VAL A 380 19.76 5.59 -0.94
N LEU A 381 20.88 5.83 -0.26
CA LEU A 381 21.38 4.95 0.80
C LEU A 381 20.42 4.86 1.98
N LYS A 382 19.88 6.00 2.44
CA LYS A 382 18.90 6.04 3.53
C LYS A 382 17.60 5.30 3.20
N ASN A 383 17.29 5.12 1.92
CA ASN A 383 16.10 4.41 1.45
C ASN A 383 16.41 2.99 0.95
N GLY A 384 17.47 2.36 1.46
CA GLY A 384 17.80 0.96 1.18
C GLY A 384 18.28 0.70 -0.26
N GLY A 385 18.59 1.76 -1.00
CA GLY A 385 19.29 1.69 -2.27
C GLY A 385 20.80 1.56 -2.08
N VAL A 386 21.51 1.24 -3.17
CA VAL A 386 22.97 1.02 -3.17
C VAL A 386 23.62 1.92 -4.20
N ILE A 387 24.64 2.68 -3.82
CA ILE A 387 25.45 3.44 -4.78
C ILE A 387 26.49 2.50 -5.41
N ARG A 388 26.42 2.33 -6.73
CA ARG A 388 27.34 1.49 -7.50
C ARG A 388 28.58 2.25 -7.96
N GLY A 389 28.48 3.56 -8.12
CA GLY A 389 29.61 4.39 -8.47
C GLY A 389 29.23 5.85 -8.68
N LEU A 390 30.21 6.72 -8.46
CA LEU A 390 30.14 8.16 -8.68
C LEU A 390 31.36 8.57 -9.49
N SER A 391 31.15 9.28 -10.59
CA SER A 391 32.23 9.78 -11.45
C SER A 391 32.02 11.28 -11.70
N ASN A 392 33.05 12.05 -11.42
CA ASN A 392 33.08 13.48 -11.75
C ASN A 392 33.74 13.63 -13.12
N TRP A 393 32.98 14.12 -14.11
CA TRP A 393 33.49 14.30 -15.47
C TRP A 393 34.11 15.69 -15.67
N GLY A 394 33.74 16.67 -14.85
CA GLY A 394 34.25 18.02 -14.94
C GLY A 394 33.38 18.95 -15.80
N VAL A 395 33.92 20.11 -16.16
CA VAL A 395 33.18 21.16 -16.87
C VAL A 395 33.31 21.00 -18.37
N PHE A 396 32.18 20.94 -19.07
CA PHE A 396 32.12 20.87 -20.54
C PHE A 396 31.10 21.87 -21.10
N SER A 397 31.23 22.17 -22.38
CA SER A 397 30.24 22.94 -23.13
C SER A 397 28.93 22.17 -23.25
N LEU A 398 27.81 22.88 -23.03
CA LEU A 398 26.48 22.33 -23.25
C LEU A 398 26.24 22.18 -24.77
N PRO A 399 25.53 21.13 -25.22
CA PRO A 399 25.21 20.95 -26.65
C PRO A 399 24.47 22.14 -27.26
N LYS A 400 23.65 22.82 -26.45
CA LYS A 400 22.99 24.09 -26.76
C LYS A 400 22.95 24.94 -25.50
N PRO A 401 22.99 26.29 -25.60
CA PRO A 401 22.81 27.15 -24.45
C PRO A 401 21.44 26.92 -23.77
N ILE A 402 21.43 26.80 -22.45
CA ILE A 402 20.22 26.57 -21.65
C ILE A 402 19.97 27.78 -20.76
N SER A 403 18.76 28.35 -20.82
CA SER A 403 18.33 29.41 -19.90
C SER A 403 17.48 28.81 -18.78
N ILE A 404 17.99 28.86 -17.55
CA ILE A 404 17.30 28.36 -16.36
C ILE A 404 17.65 29.26 -15.17
N HIS A 405 16.72 29.44 -14.23
CA HIS A 405 16.90 30.34 -13.08
C HIS A 405 17.39 31.75 -13.46
N GLN A 406 16.84 32.30 -14.55
CA GLN A 406 17.17 33.63 -15.11
C GLN A 406 18.63 33.79 -15.58
N MET A 407 19.40 32.70 -15.67
CA MET A 407 20.77 32.70 -16.18
C MET A 407 20.87 31.85 -17.45
N LYS A 408 21.67 32.32 -18.41
CA LYS A 408 22.00 31.56 -19.63
C LYS A 408 23.32 30.82 -19.42
N HIS A 409 23.27 29.50 -19.45
CA HIS A 409 24.44 28.64 -19.31
C HIS A 409 24.90 28.16 -20.68
N THR A 410 26.21 28.21 -20.92
CA THR A 410 26.88 27.62 -22.08
C THR A 410 27.79 26.46 -21.71
N HIS A 411 28.15 26.36 -20.42
CA HIS A 411 28.95 25.28 -19.85
C HIS A 411 28.24 24.73 -18.62
N GLY A 412 28.48 23.46 -18.33
CA GLY A 412 27.95 22.77 -17.14
C GLY A 412 29.02 21.85 -16.55
N HIS A 413 28.95 21.66 -15.23
CA HIS A 413 29.75 20.66 -14.53
C HIS A 413 29.00 19.34 -14.51
N TYR A 414 29.58 18.31 -15.12
CA TYR A 414 28.98 16.99 -15.28
C TYR A 414 29.46 16.04 -14.17
N PHE A 415 28.51 15.38 -13.53
CA PHE A 415 28.80 14.18 -12.73
C PHE A 415 27.78 13.09 -13.01
N VAL A 416 28.21 11.85 -12.84
CA VAL A 416 27.38 10.67 -13.05
C VAL A 416 27.37 9.81 -11.81
N MET A 417 26.16 9.43 -11.39
CA MET A 417 25.95 8.51 -10.28
C MET A 417 25.13 7.33 -10.75
N ARG A 418 25.63 6.12 -10.50
CA ARG A 418 24.92 4.87 -10.78
C ARG A 418 24.49 4.24 -9.47
N TYR A 419 23.23 3.82 -9.36
CA TYR A 419 22.67 3.32 -8.11
C TYR A 419 21.49 2.37 -8.32
N ASP A 420 21.33 1.41 -7.41
CA ASP A 420 20.10 0.62 -7.29
C ASP A 420 19.13 1.28 -6.35
N SER A 421 17.87 1.42 -6.76
CA SER A 421 16.82 1.87 -5.86
C SER A 421 15.46 1.34 -6.29
N SER A 422 14.48 1.40 -5.40
CA SER A 422 13.08 1.22 -5.82
C SER A 422 12.66 2.35 -6.78
N PRO A 423 11.64 2.14 -7.64
CA PRO A 423 11.09 3.19 -8.50
C PRO A 423 10.61 4.43 -7.74
N ARG A 424 10.10 4.24 -6.50
CA ARG A 424 9.69 5.33 -5.63
C ARG A 424 10.87 6.20 -5.21
N VAL A 425 11.93 5.58 -4.71
CA VAL A 425 13.15 6.32 -4.31
C VAL A 425 13.77 7.03 -5.51
N HIS A 426 13.74 6.41 -6.69
CA HIS A 426 14.16 7.07 -7.92
C HIS A 426 13.31 8.31 -8.25
N HIS A 427 11.99 8.22 -8.05
CA HIS A 427 11.09 9.37 -8.21
C HIS A 427 11.42 10.50 -7.23
N ASP A 428 11.74 10.16 -5.98
CA ASP A 428 12.13 11.12 -4.95
C ASP A 428 13.45 11.81 -5.31
N VAL A 429 14.43 11.06 -5.84
CA VAL A 429 15.68 11.63 -6.39
C VAL A 429 15.37 12.61 -7.53
N ARG A 430 14.51 12.24 -8.49
CA ARG A 430 14.11 13.12 -9.61
C ARG A 430 13.45 14.40 -9.11
N SER A 431 12.56 14.29 -8.13
CA SER A 431 11.85 15.43 -7.56
C SER A 431 12.80 16.36 -6.81
N THR A 432 13.73 15.79 -6.03
CA THR A 432 14.77 16.55 -5.30
C THR A 432 15.66 17.33 -6.27
N LEU A 433 16.17 16.68 -7.32
CA LEU A 433 17.05 17.33 -8.30
C LEU A 433 16.34 18.38 -9.15
N ARG A 434 15.04 18.22 -9.41
CA ARG A 434 14.23 19.22 -10.12
C ARG A 434 14.06 20.51 -9.33
N LEU A 435 14.11 20.43 -7.99
CA LEU A 435 13.96 21.57 -7.09
C LEU A 435 15.30 22.22 -6.71
N GLU A 436 16.42 21.61 -7.09
CA GLU A 436 17.76 22.11 -6.76
C GLU A 436 18.13 23.32 -7.66
N PRO A 437 18.21 24.56 -7.11
CA PRO A 437 18.42 25.77 -7.90
C PRO A 437 19.77 25.82 -8.63
N ARG A 438 20.75 25.03 -8.19
CA ARG A 438 22.08 24.94 -8.81
C ARG A 438 22.11 23.95 -9.99
N MET A 439 21.04 23.18 -10.17
CA MET A 439 20.93 22.18 -11.23
C MET A 439 20.55 22.83 -12.56
N ILE A 440 21.37 22.62 -13.61
CA ILE A 440 21.00 23.02 -14.98
C ILE A 440 20.08 21.94 -15.59
N ARG A 441 20.44 20.67 -15.44
CA ARG A 441 19.68 19.54 -15.96
C ARG A 441 20.05 18.24 -15.26
N ALA A 442 19.06 17.41 -14.96
CA ALA A 442 19.26 16.02 -14.55
C ALA A 442 18.63 15.08 -15.58
N ALA A 443 19.41 14.11 -16.08
CA ALA A 443 18.94 13.03 -16.93
C ALA A 443 19.06 11.72 -16.16
N HIS A 444 18.05 10.86 -16.32
CA HIS A 444 17.96 9.58 -15.62
C HIS A 444 17.70 8.47 -16.63
N VAL A 445 18.51 7.43 -16.57
CA VAL A 445 18.39 6.25 -17.43
C VAL A 445 18.18 5.04 -16.53
N LYS A 446 17.14 4.26 -16.78
CA LYS A 446 16.99 2.93 -16.18
C LYS A 446 17.86 1.97 -16.98
N LEU A 447 18.77 1.28 -16.32
CA LEU A 447 19.69 0.31 -16.92
C LEU A 447 19.19 -1.12 -16.67
N GLY A 448 19.25 -1.94 -17.73
CA GLY A 448 18.86 -3.35 -17.68
C GLY A 448 17.34 -3.61 -17.63
N ASP A 449 16.99 -4.88 -17.56
CA ASP A 449 15.61 -5.39 -17.50
C ASP A 449 15.09 -5.60 -16.07
N GLY A 450 15.92 -5.33 -15.06
CA GLY A 450 15.59 -5.55 -13.65
C GLY A 450 16.01 -6.93 -13.12
N LYS A 451 16.69 -7.76 -13.93
CA LYS A 451 17.27 -9.02 -13.47
C LYS A 451 18.70 -8.84 -12.97
N LEU A 452 19.04 -9.52 -11.88
CA LEU A 452 20.36 -9.41 -11.23
C LEU A 452 21.51 -9.79 -12.17
N GLU A 453 21.31 -10.80 -13.04
CA GLU A 453 22.30 -11.27 -14.02
C GLU A 453 22.67 -10.22 -15.09
N THR A 454 21.70 -9.40 -15.48
CA THR A 454 21.88 -8.31 -16.46
C THR A 454 22.51 -7.11 -15.76
N VAL A 455 22.06 -6.82 -14.53
CA VAL A 455 22.47 -5.68 -13.72
C VAL A 455 23.90 -5.82 -13.19
N SER A 456 24.35 -7.04 -12.85
CA SER A 456 25.70 -7.30 -12.30
C SER A 456 26.84 -7.04 -13.30
N ARG A 457 26.55 -7.05 -14.60
CA ARG A 457 27.53 -6.77 -15.67
C ARG A 457 27.93 -5.30 -15.75
N PHE A 458 27.16 -4.40 -15.13
CA PHE A 458 27.45 -2.97 -15.13
C PHE A 458 28.42 -2.58 -14.00
N GLY A 459 29.65 -2.22 -14.37
CA GLY A 459 30.65 -1.67 -13.44
C GLY A 459 30.38 -0.20 -13.03
N PRO A 460 31.33 0.49 -12.38
CA PRO A 460 31.22 1.93 -12.16
C PRO A 460 31.11 2.70 -13.49
N PRO A 461 30.43 3.86 -13.53
CA PRO A 461 30.34 4.66 -14.76
C PRO A 461 31.75 5.07 -15.23
N LYS A 462 32.15 4.58 -16.40
CA LYS A 462 33.42 4.92 -17.07
C LYS A 462 33.14 5.87 -18.21
N TRP A 463 33.80 7.03 -18.21
CA TRP A 463 33.73 7.99 -19.32
C TRP A 463 35.09 8.10 -19.98
N ARG A 464 35.13 7.98 -21.32
CA ARG A 464 36.35 8.17 -22.09
C ARG A 464 36.59 9.67 -22.23
N THR A 465 37.60 10.18 -21.52
CA THR A 465 38.00 11.60 -21.57
C THR A 465 38.83 11.95 -22.80
N GLN A 466 39.17 10.99 -23.65
CA GLN A 466 39.87 11.23 -24.90
C GLN A 466 38.90 11.06 -26.08
N GLY A 467 38.65 12.16 -26.77
CA GLY A 467 38.03 12.14 -28.09
C GLY A 467 39.00 11.52 -29.09
N SER A 468 38.90 10.21 -29.28
CA SER A 468 39.29 9.57 -30.53
C SER A 468 38.51 8.27 -30.67
N GLU A 469 37.90 8.14 -31.85
CA GLU A 469 37.16 6.99 -32.38
C GLU A 469 35.66 6.96 -32.00
N ALA A 470 34.91 7.58 -32.92
CA ALA A 470 33.52 7.30 -33.23
C ALA A 470 33.36 5.89 -33.83
#